data_AF-A0A660PEX6-F1
#
_entry.id   AF-A0A660PEX6-F1
#
_cell.length_a   1.000
_cell.length_b   1.000
_cell.length_c   1.000
_cell.angle_alpha   90.00
_cell.angle_beta   90.00
_cell.angle_gamma   90.00
#
_symmetry.space_group_name_H-M   'P 1'
#
loop_
_entity.id
_entity.type
_entity.pdbx_description
1 polymer ?
#
loop_
_entity_poly.entity_id
_entity_poly.type
_entity_poly.pdbx_seq_one_letter_code
_entity_poly.pdbx_strand_id
1 'polypeptide(L)'
;MKKIAIIKQVCFGIIFLSIVSSHANVKNIKPIHKEHFDFYFTNTTYVESANITLENIRLRLIDILKDSLDYIPKVYLVEDIKDFNRLTRGLLPDWGAAAAFPQRGLIAIKSPDKFNINKSLEELLIHEYAHLAMAEKCGFNVPPKWLNEGFSMYVSMEWGWSNNLSMSRAAVFGQLLSLYEIEKMNRFSAGKADIAYSESYLAVKYILDEYGVNSFNMLLRYISQGEKLDDVLSNSIGGNYKEFNEEFLQYVNKRYNIVSLFMDTSFLWIGLAIVVIIGSIIRYKKRRKYFKKWEEEEKFHSTDFDYGDPDNPEQIDDDEPWRS
;
A
#
# COMPACT_ATOMS: atom_id res chain seq x y z
N MET A 1 -15.32 -41.98 -18.69
CA MET A 1 -13.94 -42.40 -18.40
C MET A 1 -13.18 -41.20 -17.85
N LYS A 2 -12.78 -41.27 -16.57
CA LYS A 2 -11.86 -40.33 -15.92
C LYS A 2 -10.48 -40.41 -16.57
N LYS A 3 -9.75 -39.29 -16.60
CA LYS A 3 -8.32 -39.11 -16.24
C LYS A 3 -7.78 -37.85 -16.94
N ILE A 4 -6.96 -36.95 -16.39
CA ILE A 4 -6.42 -36.64 -15.06
C ILE A 4 -6.00 -35.17 -15.19
N ALA A 5 -6.49 -34.29 -14.31
CA ALA A 5 -5.92 -32.97 -14.12
C ALA A 5 -4.67 -33.11 -13.23
N ILE A 6 -3.49 -32.77 -13.76
CA ILE A 6 -2.27 -32.74 -12.96
C ILE A 6 -2.20 -31.37 -12.27
N ILE A 7 -2.61 -31.38 -11.01
CA ILE A 7 -2.36 -30.33 -10.03
C ILE A 7 -0.84 -30.27 -9.82
N LYS A 8 -0.18 -29.22 -10.33
CA LYS A 8 1.16 -28.86 -9.85
C LYS A 8 1.00 -28.01 -8.58
N GLN A 9 0.97 -28.69 -7.44
CA GLN A 9 1.26 -28.10 -6.14
C GLN A 9 2.70 -27.57 -6.17
N VAL A 10 2.88 -26.25 -6.20
CA VAL A 10 4.19 -25.63 -5.97
C VAL A 10 4.29 -25.32 -4.47
N CYS A 11 4.97 -26.21 -3.76
CA CYS A 11 5.36 -26.02 -2.37
C CYS A 11 6.41 -24.90 -2.28
N PHE A 12 5.98 -23.68 -1.94
CA PHE A 12 6.88 -22.64 -1.45
C PHE A 12 7.27 -22.97 0.00
N GLY A 13 8.30 -23.79 0.13
CA GLY A 13 9.14 -23.90 1.32
C GLY A 13 10.57 -23.83 0.78
N ILE A 14 11.34 -22.82 1.18
CA ILE A 14 12.73 -22.68 0.76
C ILE A 14 13.48 -23.83 1.43
N ILE A 15 13.68 -24.91 0.67
CA ILE A 15 14.48 -26.07 1.10
C ILE A 15 15.94 -25.66 1.04
N PHE A 16 16.52 -25.58 2.23
CA PHE A 16 17.94 -25.65 2.54
C PHE A 16 18.58 -26.83 1.79
N LEU A 17 19.61 -26.60 0.97
CA LEU A 17 20.57 -27.67 0.66
C LEU A 17 21.92 -27.07 0.21
N SER A 18 22.94 -27.49 0.95
CA SER A 18 24.37 -27.64 0.66
C SER A 18 25.10 -26.59 -0.18
N ILE A 19 26.14 -26.07 0.45
CA ILE A 19 27.26 -25.30 -0.08
C ILE A 19 27.81 -25.94 -1.36
N VAL A 20 27.60 -25.26 -2.49
CA VAL A 20 28.56 -25.25 -3.60
C VAL A 20 28.73 -23.78 -3.98
N SER A 21 29.93 -23.27 -3.70
CA SER A 21 30.40 -21.92 -3.98
C SER A 21 30.56 -21.68 -5.49
N SER A 22 29.46 -21.72 -6.24
CA SER A 22 29.45 -21.19 -7.60
C SER A 22 29.25 -19.67 -7.51
N HIS A 23 30.35 -18.92 -7.58
CA HIS A 23 30.31 -17.50 -7.92
C HIS A 23 29.62 -17.40 -9.29
N ALA A 24 28.32 -17.13 -9.28
CA ALA A 24 27.53 -16.97 -10.49
C ALA A 24 28.01 -15.69 -11.16
N ASN A 25 28.97 -15.84 -12.06
CA ASN A 25 29.60 -14.77 -12.81
C ASN A 25 28.57 -14.21 -13.82
N VAL A 26 27.66 -13.38 -13.32
CA VAL A 26 26.99 -12.37 -14.15
C VAL A 26 28.10 -11.65 -14.93
N LYS A 27 27.90 -11.42 -16.24
CA LYS A 27 28.88 -10.83 -17.19
C LYS A 27 29.95 -10.00 -16.47
N ASN A 28 31.24 -10.14 -16.81
CA ASN A 28 32.44 -9.44 -16.27
C ASN A 28 32.25 -7.93 -15.92
N ILE A 29 31.37 -7.61 -14.97
CA ILE A 29 31.11 -6.28 -14.46
C ILE A 29 32.16 -6.09 -13.39
N LYS A 30 33.05 -5.13 -13.61
CA LYS A 30 34.03 -4.76 -12.59
C LYS A 30 33.28 -4.14 -11.41
N PRO A 31 33.51 -4.63 -10.17
CA PRO A 31 32.89 -4.04 -9.01
C PRO A 31 33.37 -2.60 -8.83
N ILE A 32 32.45 -1.73 -8.41
CA ILE A 32 32.77 -0.40 -7.89
C ILE A 32 32.68 -0.49 -6.38
N HIS A 33 33.82 -0.41 -5.72
CA HIS A 33 33.94 -0.46 -4.27
C HIS A 33 33.63 0.91 -3.66
N LYS A 34 32.74 0.92 -2.68
CA LYS A 34 32.47 2.05 -1.78
C LYS A 34 32.78 1.60 -0.34
N GLU A 35 32.60 2.50 0.62
CA GLU A 35 32.98 2.25 2.02
C GLU A 35 32.26 1.02 2.62
N HIS A 36 30.93 0.96 2.45
CA HIS A 36 30.11 -0.12 3.02
C HIS A 36 29.43 -1.02 1.99
N PHE A 37 29.65 -0.81 0.67
CA PHE A 37 28.93 -1.54 -0.38
C PHE A 37 29.80 -1.80 -1.62
N ASP A 38 29.58 -2.96 -2.25
CA ASP A 38 30.16 -3.33 -3.55
C ASP A 38 29.09 -3.31 -4.64
N PHE A 39 29.23 -2.44 -5.64
CA PHE A 39 28.26 -2.28 -6.72
C PHE A 39 28.67 -3.02 -8.01
N TYR A 40 27.75 -3.83 -8.53
CA TYR A 40 27.86 -4.57 -9.79
C TYR A 40 26.75 -4.11 -10.75
N PHE A 41 26.85 -2.86 -11.21
CA PHE A 41 25.82 -2.22 -12.02
C PHE A 41 26.22 -2.21 -13.49
N THR A 42 25.31 -2.62 -14.37
CA THR A 42 25.54 -2.51 -15.83
C THR A 42 25.59 -1.04 -16.26
N ASN A 43 24.65 -0.24 -15.74
CA ASN A 43 24.64 1.20 -15.89
C ASN A 43 25.19 1.88 -14.63
N THR A 44 26.40 2.44 -14.73
CA THR A 44 27.10 3.03 -13.58
C THR A 44 26.50 4.37 -13.12
N THR A 45 25.59 4.99 -13.87
CA THR A 45 24.96 6.26 -13.47
C THR A 45 24.13 6.14 -12.19
N TYR A 46 23.63 4.93 -11.89
CA TYR A 46 22.85 4.66 -10.67
C TYR A 46 23.72 4.41 -9.43
N VAL A 47 25.04 4.25 -9.57
CA VAL A 47 25.90 3.86 -8.45
C VAL A 47 25.92 4.93 -7.37
N GLU A 48 26.00 6.20 -7.75
CA GLU A 48 26.08 7.28 -6.77
C GLU A 48 24.75 7.48 -6.04
N SER A 49 23.62 7.48 -6.74
CA SER A 49 22.31 7.57 -6.10
C SER A 49 22.01 6.36 -5.22
N ALA A 50 22.35 5.14 -5.68
CA ALA A 50 22.20 3.93 -4.88
C ALA A 50 23.07 3.96 -3.63
N ASN A 51 24.32 4.44 -3.74
CA ASN A 51 25.21 4.59 -2.59
C ASN A 51 24.64 5.59 -1.57
N ILE A 52 24.19 6.76 -2.00
CA ILE A 52 23.57 7.75 -1.11
C ILE A 52 22.35 7.17 -0.41
N THR A 53 21.45 6.51 -1.14
CA THR A 53 20.27 5.85 -0.57
C THR A 53 20.67 4.81 0.48
N LEU A 54 21.61 3.93 0.16
CA LEU A 54 22.04 2.83 1.03
C LEU A 54 22.79 3.31 2.27
N GLU A 55 23.64 4.33 2.16
CA GLU A 55 24.32 4.94 3.31
C GLU A 55 23.33 5.63 4.26
N ASN A 56 22.37 6.39 3.71
CA ASN A 56 21.35 7.06 4.51
C ASN A 56 20.50 6.06 5.31
N ILE A 57 20.03 5.00 4.64
CA ILE A 57 19.22 4.00 5.31
C ILE A 57 20.05 3.14 6.27
N ARG A 58 21.33 2.89 5.99
CA ARG A 58 22.23 2.16 6.90
C ARG A 58 22.27 2.81 8.27
N LEU A 59 22.39 4.15 8.34
CA LEU A 59 22.36 4.88 9.62
C LEU A 59 21.06 4.65 10.39
N ARG A 60 19.91 4.67 9.70
CA ARG A 60 18.60 4.40 10.30
C ARG A 60 18.46 2.94 10.75
N LEU A 61 18.98 1.99 9.97
CA LEU A 61 18.98 0.57 10.33
C LEU A 61 19.86 0.30 11.55
N ILE A 62 21.05 0.90 11.64
CA ILE A 62 21.92 0.85 12.83
C ILE A 62 21.17 1.33 14.06
N ASP A 63 20.44 2.45 13.95
CA ASP A 63 19.69 2.99 15.08
C ASP A 63 18.52 2.08 15.50
N ILE A 64 17.75 1.54 14.55
CA ILE A 64 16.61 0.67 14.87
C ILE A 64 17.07 -0.70 15.36
N LEU A 65 18.06 -1.31 14.72
CA LEU A 65 18.55 -2.66 15.01
C LEU A 65 19.62 -2.69 16.09
N LYS A 66 20.13 -1.54 16.55
CA LYS A 66 21.20 -1.45 17.55
C LYS A 66 22.35 -2.41 17.22
N ASP A 67 22.77 -2.39 15.96
CA ASP A 67 23.78 -3.26 15.35
C ASP A 67 24.70 -2.42 14.47
N SER A 68 25.97 -2.77 14.35
CA SER A 68 26.95 -2.02 13.57
C SER A 68 26.84 -2.27 12.06
N LEU A 69 26.26 -3.40 11.66
CA LEU A 69 26.13 -3.82 10.26
C LEU A 69 27.48 -3.76 9.51
N ASP A 70 28.49 -4.45 10.05
CA ASP A 70 29.90 -4.40 9.58
C ASP A 70 30.21 -5.26 8.33
N TYR A 71 29.18 -5.79 7.67
CA TYR A 71 29.32 -6.56 6.44
C TYR A 71 29.23 -5.65 5.21
N ILE A 72 29.82 -6.09 4.09
CA ILE A 72 29.80 -5.36 2.82
C ILE A 72 28.86 -6.06 1.85
N PRO A 73 27.62 -5.54 1.61
CA PRO A 73 26.70 -6.12 0.66
C PRO A 73 27.17 -5.97 -0.78
N LYS A 74 26.92 -7.00 -1.59
CA LYS A 74 27.09 -6.98 -3.04
C LYS A 74 25.76 -6.62 -3.69
N VAL A 75 25.69 -5.47 -4.34
CA VAL A 75 24.48 -4.93 -4.94
C VAL A 75 24.56 -5.05 -6.46
N TYR A 76 23.67 -5.84 -7.04
CA TYR A 76 23.60 -6.08 -8.48
C TYR A 76 22.41 -5.33 -9.08
N LEU A 77 22.67 -4.54 -10.13
CA LEU A 77 21.63 -3.94 -10.96
C LEU A 77 21.74 -4.51 -12.37
N VAL A 78 20.78 -5.36 -12.73
CA VAL A 78 20.84 -6.18 -13.95
C VAL A 78 19.82 -5.74 -14.99
N GLU A 79 20.27 -5.65 -16.23
CA GLU A 79 19.45 -5.28 -17.39
C GLU A 79 18.85 -6.48 -18.13
N ASP A 80 19.36 -7.69 -17.88
CA ASP A 80 18.91 -8.94 -18.53
C ASP A 80 18.23 -9.86 -17.50
N ILE A 81 17.05 -10.37 -17.85
CA ILE A 81 16.30 -11.32 -17.02
C ILE A 81 17.07 -12.63 -16.81
N LYS A 82 17.93 -13.03 -17.75
CA LYS A 82 18.79 -14.22 -17.60
C LYS A 82 19.84 -14.01 -16.51
N ASP A 83 20.40 -12.81 -16.43
CA ASP A 83 21.36 -12.43 -15.39
C ASP A 83 20.66 -12.40 -14.02
N PHE A 84 19.47 -11.82 -13.97
CA PHE A 84 18.62 -11.84 -12.77
C PHE A 84 18.31 -13.28 -12.32
N ASN A 85 17.80 -14.12 -13.21
CA ASN A 85 17.45 -15.50 -12.91
C ASN A 85 18.66 -16.34 -12.50
N ARG A 86 19.85 -16.03 -13.03
CA ARG A 86 21.09 -16.69 -12.60
C ARG A 86 21.50 -16.30 -11.18
N LEU A 87 21.44 -15.02 -10.83
CA LEU A 87 21.69 -14.56 -9.45
C LEU A 87 20.70 -15.19 -8.47
N THR A 88 19.43 -15.22 -8.88
CA THR A 88 18.32 -15.69 -8.04
C THR A 88 18.10 -17.19 -8.09
N ARG A 89 18.89 -17.91 -8.90
CA ARG A 89 18.76 -19.35 -9.19
C ARG A 89 17.37 -19.75 -9.68
N GLY A 90 16.65 -18.82 -10.31
CA GLY A 90 15.27 -19.01 -10.80
C GLY A 90 14.23 -19.23 -9.70
N LEU A 91 14.54 -18.85 -8.46
CA LEU A 91 13.68 -19.10 -7.29
C LEU A 91 12.60 -18.03 -7.10
N LEU A 92 12.65 -16.93 -7.85
CA LEU A 92 11.68 -15.84 -7.74
C LEU A 92 10.58 -15.97 -8.79
N PRO A 93 9.34 -15.60 -8.45
CA PRO A 93 8.29 -15.45 -9.45
C PRO A 93 8.61 -14.34 -10.44
N ASP A 94 8.03 -14.43 -11.65
CA ASP A 94 8.34 -13.52 -12.77
C ASP A 94 8.13 -12.03 -12.43
N TRP A 95 7.19 -11.75 -11.52
CA TRP A 95 6.86 -10.39 -11.05
C TRP A 95 7.86 -9.81 -10.03
N GLY A 96 8.74 -10.63 -9.45
CA GLY A 96 9.73 -10.15 -8.49
C GLY A 96 10.69 -9.16 -9.14
N ALA A 97 10.71 -7.91 -8.66
CA ALA A 97 11.58 -6.85 -9.19
C ALA A 97 12.98 -6.86 -8.56
N ALA A 98 13.09 -7.38 -7.35
CA ALA A 98 14.30 -7.43 -6.57
C ALA A 98 14.31 -8.68 -5.66
N ALA A 99 15.48 -9.02 -5.12
CA ALA A 99 15.62 -9.99 -4.03
C ALA A 99 16.94 -9.89 -3.29
N ALA A 100 16.84 -10.18 -2.00
CA ALA A 100 17.92 -10.36 -1.06
C ALA A 100 18.29 -11.85 -0.89
N PHE A 101 19.59 -12.11 -0.78
CA PHE A 101 20.16 -13.40 -0.40
C PHE A 101 21.11 -13.19 0.79
N PRO A 102 20.58 -13.16 2.03
CA PRO A 102 21.37 -12.80 3.21
C PRO A 102 22.62 -13.66 3.42
N GLN A 103 22.53 -14.99 3.27
CA GLN A 103 23.67 -15.90 3.41
C GLN A 103 24.82 -15.63 2.41
N ARG A 104 24.56 -14.86 1.36
CA ARG A 104 25.57 -14.46 0.36
C ARG A 104 25.91 -12.97 0.45
N GLY A 105 25.28 -12.22 1.36
CA GLY A 105 25.38 -10.76 1.45
C GLY A 105 25.02 -10.08 0.13
N LEU A 106 23.99 -10.57 -0.58
CA LEU A 106 23.73 -10.18 -1.96
C LEU A 106 22.34 -9.58 -2.14
N ILE A 107 22.26 -8.46 -2.86
CA ILE A 107 21.04 -7.84 -3.35
C ILE A 107 21.04 -7.89 -4.88
N ALA A 108 19.95 -8.34 -5.49
CA ALA A 108 19.78 -8.33 -6.95
C ALA A 108 18.52 -7.55 -7.32
N ILE A 109 18.65 -6.57 -8.21
CA ILE A 109 17.56 -5.69 -8.64
C ILE A 109 17.51 -5.62 -10.17
N LYS A 110 16.31 -5.72 -10.73
CA LYS A 110 16.05 -5.46 -12.16
C LYS A 110 16.20 -3.96 -12.46
N SER A 111 16.95 -3.62 -13.52
CA SER A 111 17.19 -2.23 -13.89
C SER A 111 15.89 -1.51 -14.35
N PRO A 112 15.61 -0.30 -13.83
CA PRO A 112 14.46 0.48 -14.30
C PRO A 112 14.57 0.87 -15.78
N ASP A 113 15.77 0.85 -16.38
CA ASP A 113 15.98 1.12 -17.81
C ASP A 113 15.35 0.06 -18.73
N LYS A 114 15.17 -1.16 -18.22
CA LYS A 114 14.74 -2.33 -19.01
C LYS A 114 13.46 -2.97 -18.52
N PHE A 115 13.08 -2.71 -17.27
CA PHE A 115 11.93 -3.33 -16.63
C PHE A 115 10.98 -2.24 -16.12
N ASN A 116 9.70 -2.35 -16.48
CA ASN A 116 8.67 -1.49 -15.92
C ASN A 116 8.30 -1.98 -14.51
N ILE A 117 8.83 -1.30 -13.50
CA ILE A 117 8.65 -1.68 -12.09
C ILE A 117 7.78 -0.63 -11.40
N ASN A 118 6.76 -1.07 -10.67
CA ASN A 118 5.82 -0.19 -9.97
C ASN A 118 6.38 0.41 -8.67
N LYS A 119 7.70 0.36 -8.46
CA LYS A 119 8.43 0.84 -7.28
C LYS A 119 9.70 1.55 -7.73
N SER A 120 10.13 2.56 -6.99
CA SER A 120 11.39 3.25 -7.28
C SER A 120 12.59 2.33 -6.99
N LEU A 121 13.73 2.58 -7.64
CA LEU A 121 14.98 1.88 -7.34
C LEU A 121 15.38 2.08 -5.87
N GLU A 122 15.14 3.28 -5.33
CA GLU A 122 15.39 3.61 -3.93
C GLU A 122 14.57 2.73 -2.97
N GLU A 123 13.26 2.60 -3.21
CA GLU A 123 12.39 1.76 -2.38
C GLU A 123 12.86 0.31 -2.39
N LEU A 124 13.23 -0.23 -3.57
CA LEU A 124 13.74 -1.60 -3.68
C LEU A 124 15.07 -1.79 -2.97
N LEU A 125 16.01 -0.85 -3.12
CA LEU A 125 17.31 -0.92 -2.44
C LEU A 125 17.15 -0.96 -0.92
N ILE A 126 16.31 -0.06 -0.39
CA ILE A 126 16.03 0.00 1.04
C ILE A 126 15.38 -1.31 1.51
N HIS A 127 14.38 -1.80 0.78
CA HIS A 127 13.65 -3.02 1.12
C HIS A 127 14.57 -4.25 1.16
N GLU A 128 15.39 -4.46 0.14
CA GLU A 128 16.28 -5.62 0.09
C GLU A 128 17.44 -5.51 1.09
N TYR A 129 17.92 -4.30 1.37
CA TYR A 129 18.96 -4.12 2.39
C TYR A 129 18.43 -4.37 3.81
N ALA A 130 17.17 -4.03 4.08
CA ALA A 130 16.50 -4.35 5.34
C ALA A 130 16.46 -5.86 5.60
N HIS A 131 16.22 -6.69 4.57
CA HIS A 131 16.29 -8.15 4.70
C HIS A 131 17.68 -8.65 5.07
N LEU A 132 18.74 -8.09 4.48
CA LEU A 132 20.12 -8.43 4.84
C LEU A 132 20.41 -8.04 6.30
N ALA A 133 20.07 -6.81 6.69
CA ALA A 133 20.33 -6.30 8.03
C ALA A 133 19.57 -7.07 9.11
N MET A 134 18.29 -7.41 8.84
CA MET A 134 17.49 -8.21 9.75
C MET A 134 18.01 -9.65 9.87
N ALA A 135 18.44 -10.26 8.76
CA ALA A 135 18.99 -11.60 8.78
C ALA A 135 20.28 -11.69 9.61
N GLU A 136 21.17 -10.70 9.49
CA GLU A 136 22.36 -10.58 10.35
C GLU A 136 21.96 -10.47 11.82
N LYS A 137 20.99 -9.59 12.14
CA LYS A 137 20.49 -9.44 13.52
C LYS A 137 19.90 -10.73 14.08
N CYS A 138 19.24 -11.49 13.22
CA CYS A 138 18.65 -12.80 13.52
C CYS A 138 19.66 -13.96 13.43
N GLY A 139 20.97 -13.71 13.29
CA GLY A 139 21.98 -14.78 13.19
C GLY A 139 21.72 -15.77 12.05
N PHE A 140 21.11 -15.29 10.96
CA PHE A 140 20.63 -16.07 9.82
C PHE A 140 19.56 -17.13 10.11
N ASN A 141 18.96 -17.12 11.31
CA ASN A 141 17.71 -17.84 11.57
C ASN A 141 16.55 -17.16 10.83
N VAL A 142 15.50 -17.93 10.56
CA VAL A 142 14.37 -17.48 9.75
C VAL A 142 13.31 -16.85 10.65
N PRO A 143 13.16 -15.51 10.68
CA PRO A 143 12.02 -14.87 11.34
C PRO A 143 10.70 -15.22 10.62
N PRO A 144 9.55 -15.04 11.29
CA PRO A 144 8.25 -15.11 10.63
C PRO A 144 8.18 -14.17 9.42
N LYS A 145 7.44 -14.55 8.38
CA LYS A 145 7.32 -13.76 7.15
C LYS A 145 6.72 -12.39 7.41
N TRP A 146 5.66 -12.30 8.22
CA TRP A 146 5.05 -11.00 8.53
C TRP A 146 6.05 -10.04 9.21
N LEU A 147 7.00 -10.59 9.98
CA LEU A 147 8.01 -9.79 10.66
C LEU A 147 9.10 -9.35 9.68
N ASN A 148 9.59 -10.27 8.85
CA ASN A 148 10.64 -9.99 7.86
C ASN A 148 10.17 -8.98 6.80
N GLU A 149 9.04 -9.28 6.14
CA GLU A 149 8.45 -8.40 5.14
C GLU A 149 7.96 -7.11 5.77
N GLY A 150 7.40 -7.19 6.99
CA GLY A 150 6.91 -6.03 7.73
C GLY A 150 8.02 -5.05 8.08
N PHE A 151 9.19 -5.54 8.50
CA PHE A 151 10.33 -4.69 8.79
C PHE A 151 10.88 -4.04 7.52
N SER A 152 11.04 -4.81 6.44
CA SER A 152 11.46 -4.27 5.14
C SER A 152 10.50 -3.21 4.62
N MET A 153 9.19 -3.44 4.71
CA MET A 153 8.18 -2.45 4.36
C MET A 153 8.20 -1.24 5.31
N TYR A 154 8.42 -1.44 6.61
CA TYR A 154 8.47 -0.37 7.61
C TYR A 154 9.57 0.65 7.31
N VAL A 155 10.71 0.18 6.80
CA VAL A 155 11.82 1.05 6.45
C VAL A 155 11.77 1.58 5.02
N SER A 156 11.21 0.82 4.06
CA SER A 156 11.22 1.17 2.63
C SER A 156 10.01 1.97 2.17
N MET A 157 8.84 1.73 2.73
CA MET A 157 7.58 2.26 2.21
C MET A 157 7.21 3.59 2.87
N GLU A 158 6.78 4.55 2.06
CA GLU A 158 6.08 5.73 2.54
C GLU A 158 4.60 5.38 2.78
N TRP A 159 4.20 5.28 4.06
CA TRP A 159 2.80 5.02 4.40
C TRP A 159 1.95 6.28 4.18
N GLY A 160 1.02 6.22 3.23
CA GLY A 160 0.19 7.35 2.83
C GLY A 160 -1.31 7.12 2.91
N TRP A 161 -2.05 8.07 2.33
CA TRP A 161 -3.51 8.04 2.27
C TRP A 161 -4.06 6.83 1.51
N SER A 162 -3.42 6.42 0.42
CA SER A 162 -3.81 5.23 -0.34
C SER A 162 -3.73 3.95 0.50
N ASN A 163 -2.70 3.81 1.34
CA ASN A 163 -2.55 2.69 2.27
C ASN A 163 -3.65 2.71 3.34
N ASN A 164 -3.96 3.88 3.91
CA ASN A 164 -5.08 4.02 4.86
C ASN A 164 -6.41 3.62 4.24
N LEU A 165 -6.69 4.07 3.01
CA LEU A 165 -7.89 3.72 2.28
C LEU A 165 -7.96 2.22 1.99
N SER A 166 -6.86 1.62 1.57
CA SER A 166 -6.75 0.18 1.30
C SER A 166 -7.03 -0.65 2.56
N MET A 167 -6.39 -0.29 3.68
CA MET A 167 -6.59 -0.98 4.96
C MET A 167 -7.99 -0.78 5.54
N SER A 168 -8.55 0.44 5.43
CA SER A 168 -9.94 0.71 5.82
C SER A 168 -10.93 -0.13 5.02
N ARG A 169 -10.71 -0.29 3.70
CA ARG A 169 -11.53 -1.20 2.88
C ARG A 169 -11.34 -2.65 3.30
N ALA A 170 -10.11 -3.10 3.50
CA ALA A 170 -9.83 -4.47 3.90
C ALA A 170 -10.52 -4.83 5.23
N ALA A 171 -10.48 -3.93 6.22
CA ALA A 171 -11.18 -4.10 7.49
C ALA A 171 -12.70 -4.15 7.32
N VAL A 172 -13.29 -3.19 6.60
CA VAL A 172 -14.75 -3.11 6.41
C VAL A 172 -15.31 -4.31 5.65
N PHE A 173 -14.59 -4.83 4.67
CA PHE A 173 -15.01 -5.97 3.85
C PHE A 173 -14.53 -7.33 4.36
N GLY A 174 -13.93 -7.41 5.56
CA GLY A 174 -13.48 -8.66 6.16
C GLY A 174 -12.36 -9.35 5.38
N GLN A 175 -11.44 -8.58 4.81
CA GLN A 175 -10.30 -9.05 4.01
C GLN A 175 -8.97 -8.99 4.76
N LEU A 176 -8.97 -8.57 6.03
CA LEU A 176 -7.80 -8.65 6.91
C LEU A 176 -7.35 -10.10 7.08
N LEU A 177 -6.05 -10.29 7.24
CA LEU A 177 -5.42 -11.60 7.34
C LEU A 177 -4.87 -11.78 8.74
N SER A 178 -5.06 -12.97 9.29
CA SER A 178 -4.27 -13.36 10.46
C SER A 178 -2.78 -13.42 10.10
N LEU A 179 -1.91 -13.18 11.09
CA LEU A 179 -0.46 -13.33 10.91
C LEU A 179 -0.10 -14.73 10.41
N TYR A 180 -0.85 -15.76 10.81
CA TYR A 180 -0.68 -17.13 10.33
C TYR A 180 -1.01 -17.31 8.85
N GLU A 181 -1.98 -16.54 8.31
CA GLU A 181 -2.26 -16.53 6.89
C GLU A 181 -1.16 -15.82 6.11
N ILE A 182 -0.60 -14.74 6.64
CA ILE A 182 0.51 -14.00 6.02
C ILE A 182 1.75 -14.89 5.83
N GLU A 183 1.98 -15.88 6.71
CA GLU A 183 3.03 -16.89 6.50
C GLU A 183 2.89 -17.67 5.17
N LYS A 184 1.70 -17.63 4.54
CA LYS A 184 1.43 -18.28 3.25
C LYS A 184 1.40 -17.29 2.08
N MET A 185 1.88 -16.05 2.27
CA MET A 185 1.75 -14.96 1.29
C MET A 185 2.30 -15.27 -0.10
N ASN A 186 3.30 -16.16 -0.21
CA ASN A 186 3.88 -16.56 -1.50
C ASN A 186 2.89 -17.27 -2.43
N ARG A 187 1.70 -17.65 -1.91
CA ARG A 187 0.62 -18.30 -2.68
C ARG A 187 -0.51 -17.33 -3.03
N PHE A 188 -0.39 -16.06 -2.68
CA PHE A 188 -1.45 -15.08 -2.85
C PHE A 188 -1.48 -14.50 -4.27
N SER A 189 -2.67 -14.00 -4.65
CA SER A 189 -2.78 -13.07 -5.78
C SER A 189 -2.13 -11.74 -5.41
N ALA A 190 -1.76 -10.93 -6.40
CA ALA A 190 -1.13 -9.62 -6.19
C ALA A 190 -1.91 -8.75 -5.19
N GLY A 191 -3.22 -8.56 -5.39
CA GLY A 191 -4.02 -7.73 -4.47
C GLY A 191 -4.10 -8.27 -3.04
N LYS A 192 -4.09 -9.60 -2.84
CA LYS A 192 -4.04 -10.18 -1.49
C LYS A 192 -2.65 -10.05 -0.86
N ALA A 193 -1.59 -10.09 -1.69
CA ALA A 193 -0.23 -9.83 -1.23
C ALA A 193 -0.05 -8.37 -0.79
N ASP A 194 -0.65 -7.39 -1.48
CA ASP A 194 -0.59 -5.97 -1.10
C ASP A 194 -1.19 -5.72 0.30
N ILE A 195 -2.31 -6.38 0.61
CA ILE A 195 -2.91 -6.36 1.95
C ILE A 195 -1.95 -7.00 2.96
N ALA A 196 -1.40 -8.18 2.65
CA ALA A 196 -0.46 -8.87 3.53
C ALA A 196 0.80 -8.04 3.83
N TYR A 197 1.36 -7.34 2.84
CA TYR A 197 2.48 -6.42 3.02
C TYR A 197 2.10 -5.23 3.91
N SER A 198 0.90 -4.67 3.71
CA SER A 198 0.40 -3.55 4.51
C SER A 198 0.13 -3.95 5.97
N GLU A 199 -0.42 -5.14 6.21
CA GLU A 199 -0.61 -5.69 7.55
C GLU A 199 0.73 -6.03 8.23
N SER A 200 1.68 -6.59 7.48
CA SER A 200 3.03 -6.86 7.98
C SER A 200 3.74 -5.57 8.42
N TYR A 201 3.65 -4.51 7.61
CA TYR A 201 4.12 -3.17 7.97
C TYR A 201 3.50 -2.72 9.30
N LEU A 202 2.17 -2.83 9.41
CA LEU A 202 1.45 -2.38 10.61
C LEU A 202 1.79 -3.21 11.83
N ALA A 203 2.05 -4.52 11.70
CA ALA A 203 2.45 -5.37 12.81
C ALA A 203 3.81 -4.94 13.38
N VAL A 204 4.80 -4.68 12.51
CA VAL A 204 6.11 -4.19 12.96
C VAL A 204 6.01 -2.78 13.53
N LYS A 205 5.23 -1.90 12.88
CA LYS A 205 4.97 -0.56 13.41
C LYS A 205 4.31 -0.62 14.79
N TYR A 206 3.33 -1.49 14.99
CA TYR A 206 2.65 -1.69 16.26
C TYR A 206 3.63 -2.17 17.35
N ILE A 207 4.51 -3.11 17.02
CA ILE A 207 5.56 -3.56 17.96
C ILE A 207 6.46 -2.39 18.38
N LEU A 208 6.92 -1.59 17.41
CA LEU A 208 7.80 -0.46 17.66
C LEU A 208 7.12 0.67 18.44
N ASP A 209 5.86 0.96 18.14
CA ASP A 209 5.09 2.05 18.77
C ASP A 209 4.67 1.68 20.21
N GLU A 210 4.17 0.45 20.45
CA GLU A 210 3.61 0.06 21.76
C GLU A 210 4.64 -0.54 22.71
N TYR A 211 5.54 -1.40 22.21
CA TYR A 211 6.54 -2.10 23.05
C TYR A 211 7.93 -1.48 22.95
N GLY A 212 8.17 -0.62 21.96
CA GLY A 212 9.42 0.10 21.79
C GLY A 212 10.54 -0.67 21.11
N VAL A 213 11.58 0.07 20.71
CA VAL A 213 12.75 -0.47 19.99
C VAL A 213 13.53 -1.52 20.78
N ASN A 214 13.56 -1.44 22.12
CA ASN A 214 14.26 -2.41 22.97
C ASN A 214 13.59 -3.78 22.92
N SER A 215 12.26 -3.82 23.00
CA SER A 215 11.48 -5.07 22.92
C SER A 215 11.58 -5.68 21.53
N PHE A 216 11.55 -4.86 20.48
CA PHE A 216 11.81 -5.31 19.11
C PHE A 216 13.19 -5.97 18.98
N ASN A 217 14.25 -5.37 19.52
CA ASN A 217 15.59 -5.96 19.48
C ASN A 217 15.73 -7.22 20.34
N MET A 218 15.02 -7.30 21.47
CA MET A 218 14.96 -8.50 22.28
C MET A 218 14.29 -9.66 21.52
N LEU A 219 13.22 -9.37 20.79
CA LEU A 219 12.57 -10.31 19.88
C LEU A 219 13.56 -10.87 18.85
N LEU A 220 14.28 -10.00 18.13
CA LEU A 220 15.26 -10.43 17.13
C LEU A 220 16.41 -11.24 17.75
N ARG A 221 16.82 -10.91 18.98
CA ARG A 221 17.84 -11.67 19.72
C ARG A 221 17.37 -13.09 20.06
N TYR A 222 16.13 -13.28 20.49
CA TYR A 222 15.62 -14.63 20.75
C TYR A 222 15.47 -15.44 19.46
N ILE A 223 15.11 -14.79 18.34
CA ILE A 223 15.15 -15.44 17.01
C ILE A 223 16.58 -15.87 16.67
N SER A 224 17.59 -15.03 16.92
CA SER A 224 18.99 -15.40 16.65
C SER A 224 19.50 -16.56 17.50
N GLN A 225 18.88 -16.80 18.65
CA GLN A 225 19.14 -17.94 19.52
C GLN A 225 18.40 -19.22 19.09
N GLY A 226 17.54 -19.15 18.07
CA GLY A 226 16.79 -20.29 17.54
C GLY A 226 15.62 -20.72 18.45
N GLU A 227 15.14 -19.81 19.30
CA GLU A 227 14.00 -20.07 20.17
C GLU A 227 12.70 -20.25 19.38
N LYS A 228 11.71 -20.93 19.97
CA LYS A 228 10.40 -21.10 19.35
C LYS A 228 9.65 -19.77 19.36
N LEU A 229 8.85 -19.54 18.33
CA LEU A 229 8.18 -18.26 18.12
C LEU A 229 7.26 -17.83 19.28
N ASP A 230 6.55 -18.78 19.91
CA ASP A 230 5.72 -18.46 21.08
C ASP A 230 6.57 -17.98 22.27
N ASP A 231 7.73 -18.62 22.50
CA ASP A 231 8.66 -18.23 23.56
C ASP A 231 9.31 -16.88 23.25
N VAL A 232 9.70 -16.66 21.98
CA VAL A 232 10.25 -15.39 21.47
C VAL A 232 9.30 -14.23 21.77
N LEU A 233 8.01 -14.37 21.44
CA LEU A 233 7.01 -13.32 21.65
C LEU A 233 6.69 -13.16 23.14
N SER A 234 6.49 -14.26 23.87
CA SER A 234 6.19 -14.21 25.31
C SER A 234 7.31 -13.50 26.07
N ASN A 235 8.57 -13.77 25.73
CA ASN A 235 9.74 -13.20 26.39
C ASN A 235 10.07 -11.77 25.95
N SER A 236 9.58 -11.31 24.79
CA SER A 236 9.88 -9.97 24.26
C SER A 236 8.76 -8.96 24.44
N ILE A 237 7.51 -9.38 24.26
CA ILE A 237 6.32 -8.50 24.27
C ILE A 237 5.22 -8.99 25.23
N GLY A 238 5.44 -10.10 25.94
CA GLY A 238 4.59 -10.54 27.05
C GLY A 238 3.38 -11.39 26.68
N GLY A 239 3.25 -11.82 25.42
CA GLY A 239 2.17 -12.69 24.95
C GLY A 239 2.67 -13.69 23.90
N ASN A 240 1.97 -14.82 23.76
CA ASN A 240 2.28 -15.82 22.73
C ASN A 240 1.79 -15.37 21.34
N TYR A 241 2.06 -16.17 20.30
CA TYR A 241 1.73 -15.80 18.93
C TYR A 241 0.24 -15.57 18.70
N LYS A 242 -0.62 -16.37 19.35
CA LYS A 242 -2.07 -16.24 19.22
C LYS A 242 -2.56 -14.95 19.88
N GLU A 243 -2.10 -14.68 21.10
CA GLU A 243 -2.45 -13.46 21.84
C GLU A 243 -2.03 -12.21 21.09
N PHE A 244 -0.79 -12.18 20.58
CA PHE A 244 -0.30 -11.07 19.78
C PHE A 244 -1.11 -10.88 18.49
N ASN A 245 -1.46 -11.97 17.79
CA ASN A 245 -2.31 -11.88 16.60
C ASN A 245 -3.70 -11.30 16.92
N GLU A 246 -4.32 -11.73 18.02
CA GLU A 246 -5.62 -11.21 18.45
C GLU A 246 -5.55 -9.73 18.84
N GLU A 247 -4.54 -9.34 19.62
CA GLU A 247 -4.27 -7.95 20.00
C GLU A 247 -4.04 -7.06 18.77
N PHE A 248 -3.16 -7.50 17.86
CA PHE A 248 -2.86 -6.78 16.63
C PHE A 248 -4.09 -6.60 15.75
N LEU A 249 -4.88 -7.66 15.53
CA LEU A 249 -6.11 -7.56 14.72
C LEU A 249 -7.15 -6.64 15.38
N GLN A 250 -7.24 -6.61 16.71
CA GLN A 250 -8.09 -5.64 17.41
C GLN A 250 -7.60 -4.20 17.18
N TYR A 251 -6.30 -3.96 17.26
CA TYR A 251 -5.69 -2.66 16.94
C TYR A 251 -6.02 -2.22 15.50
N VAL A 252 -5.80 -3.09 14.51
CA VAL A 252 -6.06 -2.79 13.10
C VAL A 252 -7.54 -2.50 12.88
N ASN A 253 -8.46 -3.32 13.40
CA ASN A 253 -9.91 -3.09 13.26
C ASN A 253 -10.39 -1.82 13.96
N LYS A 254 -9.78 -1.44 15.09
CA LYS A 254 -10.12 -0.19 15.78
C LYS A 254 -9.66 1.03 14.99
N ARG A 255 -8.44 0.96 14.41
CA ARG A 255 -7.84 2.04 13.63
C ARG A 255 -8.45 2.20 12.25
N TYR A 256 -8.68 1.08 11.57
CA TYR A 256 -9.21 0.99 10.21
C TYR A 256 -10.61 0.40 10.27
N ASN A 257 -11.61 1.26 10.11
CA ASN A 257 -13.01 0.90 10.25
C ASN A 257 -13.87 1.72 9.26
N ILE A 258 -15.19 1.57 9.37
CA ILE A 258 -16.10 2.28 8.47
C ILE A 258 -16.01 3.80 8.62
N VAL A 259 -15.76 4.31 9.82
CA VAL A 259 -15.59 5.75 10.07
C VAL A 259 -14.30 6.25 9.42
N SER A 260 -13.18 5.54 9.57
CA SER A 260 -11.93 5.91 8.89
C SER A 260 -12.07 5.86 7.38
N LEU A 261 -12.78 4.87 6.84
CA LEU A 261 -13.07 4.76 5.41
C LEU A 261 -13.82 6.02 4.91
N PHE A 262 -14.84 6.48 5.63
CA PHE A 262 -15.57 7.69 5.28
C PHE A 262 -14.69 8.93 5.37
N MET A 263 -13.90 9.07 6.44
CA MET A 263 -13.00 10.22 6.63
C MET A 263 -11.92 10.29 5.56
N ASP A 264 -11.33 9.15 5.18
CA ASP A 264 -10.35 9.08 4.10
C ASP A 264 -10.99 9.45 2.74
N THR A 265 -12.28 9.15 2.53
CA THR A 265 -13.02 9.56 1.33
C THR A 265 -13.61 10.98 1.37
N SER A 266 -13.30 11.80 2.37
CA SER A 266 -13.90 13.13 2.56
C SER A 266 -13.80 14.05 1.33
N PHE A 267 -12.72 13.95 0.55
CA PHE A 267 -12.56 14.73 -0.69
C PHE A 267 -13.60 14.38 -1.75
N LEU A 268 -14.10 13.14 -1.79
CA LEU A 268 -15.21 12.74 -2.68
C LEU A 268 -16.51 13.45 -2.27
N TRP A 269 -16.77 13.54 -0.96
CA TRP A 269 -17.96 14.22 -0.44
C TRP A 269 -17.91 15.74 -0.66
N ILE A 270 -16.74 16.36 -0.52
CA ILE A 270 -16.54 17.77 -0.89
C ILE A 270 -16.79 17.97 -2.39
N GLY A 271 -16.25 17.10 -3.23
CA GLY A 271 -16.50 17.14 -4.68
C GLY A 271 -17.99 16.99 -5.02
N LEU A 272 -18.68 16.05 -4.38
CA LEU A 272 -20.12 15.85 -4.56
C LEU A 272 -20.91 17.08 -4.10
N ALA A 273 -20.55 17.68 -2.96
CA ALA A 273 -21.18 18.90 -2.46
C ALA A 273 -21.01 20.06 -3.45
N ILE A 274 -19.82 20.22 -4.04
CA ILE A 274 -19.58 21.23 -5.09
C ILE A 274 -20.46 20.97 -6.32
N VAL A 275 -20.56 19.71 -6.78
CA VAL A 275 -21.43 19.34 -7.91
C VAL A 275 -22.89 19.67 -7.60
N VAL A 276 -23.36 19.37 -6.39
CA VAL A 276 -24.73 19.69 -5.94
C VAL A 276 -24.95 21.20 -5.88
N ILE A 277 -23.99 21.98 -5.38
CA ILE A 277 -24.05 23.44 -5.32
C ILE A 277 -24.12 24.03 -6.74
N ILE A 278 -23.23 23.59 -7.64
CA ILE A 278 -23.22 24.04 -9.05
C ILE A 278 -24.55 23.67 -9.72
N GLY A 279 -25.02 22.44 -9.57
CA GLY A 279 -26.30 22.00 -10.10
C GLY A 279 -27.47 22.84 -9.57
N SER A 280 -27.45 23.17 -8.28
CA SER A 280 -28.46 24.02 -7.63
C SER A 280 -28.42 25.45 -8.17
N ILE A 281 -27.23 26.04 -8.36
CA ILE A 281 -27.06 27.37 -8.94
C ILE A 281 -27.53 27.40 -10.40
N ILE A 282 -27.20 26.38 -11.21
CA ILE A 282 -27.65 26.26 -12.60
C ILE A 282 -29.18 26.14 -12.65
N ARG A 283 -29.77 25.28 -11.79
CA ARG A 283 -31.23 25.12 -11.69
C ARG A 283 -31.90 26.43 -11.27
N TYR A 284 -31.34 27.12 -10.30
CA TYR A 284 -31.82 28.43 -9.84
C TYR A 284 -31.79 29.47 -10.97
N LYS A 285 -30.67 29.57 -11.70
CA LYS A 285 -30.54 30.49 -12.85
C LYS A 285 -31.51 30.15 -13.99
N LYS A 286 -31.67 28.87 -14.34
CA LYS A 286 -32.65 28.43 -15.35
C LYS A 286 -34.07 28.77 -14.92
N ARG A 287 -34.46 28.44 -13.69
CA ARG A 287 -35.79 28.74 -13.14
C ARG A 287 -36.09 30.24 -13.19
N ARG A 288 -35.12 31.08 -12.85
CA ARG A 288 -35.27 32.56 -12.91
C ARG A 288 -35.44 33.09 -14.34
N LYS A 289 -34.83 32.46 -15.36
CA LYS A 289 -35.07 32.80 -16.78
C LYS A 289 -36.50 32.47 -17.22
N TYR A 290 -37.03 31.31 -16.80
CA TYR A 290 -38.42 30.94 -17.09
C TYR A 290 -39.41 31.92 -16.44
N PHE A 291 -39.21 32.30 -15.17
CA PHE A 291 -40.05 33.30 -14.51
C PHE A 291 -40.00 34.67 -15.18
N LYS A 292 -38.81 35.15 -15.59
CA LYS A 292 -38.72 36.41 -16.35
C LYS A 292 -39.48 36.35 -17.68
N LYS A 293 -39.44 35.22 -18.38
CA LYS A 293 -40.19 35.03 -19.63
C LYS A 293 -41.70 35.06 -19.38
N TRP A 294 -42.18 34.43 -18.31
CA TRP A 294 -43.59 34.49 -17.91
C TRP A 294 -44.02 35.90 -17.49
N GLU A 295 -43.19 36.65 -16.76
CA GLU A 295 -43.47 38.06 -16.44
C GLU A 295 -43.54 38.95 -17.70
N GLU A 296 -42.72 38.66 -18.72
CA GLU A 296 -42.80 39.35 -20.01
C GLU A 296 -44.07 38.95 -20.77
N GLU A 297 -44.42 37.66 -20.83
CA GLU A 297 -45.64 37.15 -21.47
C GLU A 297 -46.93 37.68 -20.78
N GLU A 298 -46.95 37.77 -19.44
CA GLU A 298 -48.06 38.35 -18.68
C GLU A 298 -48.25 39.86 -18.95
N LYS A 299 -47.17 40.61 -19.13
CA LYS A 299 -47.25 42.05 -19.50
C LYS A 299 -47.87 42.28 -20.87
N PHE A 300 -47.77 41.32 -21.78
CA PHE A 300 -48.43 41.37 -23.09
C PHE A 300 -49.88 40.83 -23.06
N HIS A 301 -50.27 40.12 -21.99
CA HIS A 301 -51.60 39.51 -21.85
C HIS A 301 -52.58 40.32 -20.97
N SER A 302 -52.18 41.44 -20.37
CA SER A 302 -52.99 42.18 -19.38
C SER A 302 -53.70 43.44 -19.90
N THR A 303 -54.08 43.54 -21.17
CA THR A 303 -54.79 44.73 -21.71
C THR A 303 -56.11 44.45 -22.42
N ASP A 304 -56.79 43.33 -22.17
CA ASP A 304 -58.01 42.99 -22.95
C ASP A 304 -59.22 42.56 -22.12
N PHE A 305 -59.30 42.92 -20.83
CA PHE A 305 -60.54 42.80 -20.06
C PHE A 305 -60.88 44.11 -19.37
N ASP A 306 -61.66 44.93 -20.07
CA ASP A 306 -62.39 46.07 -19.53
C ASP A 306 -63.56 45.55 -18.68
N TYR A 307 -63.29 45.33 -17.39
CA TYR A 307 -64.37 45.18 -16.43
C TYR A 307 -64.85 46.59 -16.09
N GLY A 308 -65.96 46.99 -16.71
CA GLY A 308 -66.63 48.26 -16.47
C GLY A 308 -66.79 48.57 -14.97
N ASP A 309 -66.84 49.87 -14.67
CA ASP A 309 -66.79 50.43 -13.32
C ASP A 309 -67.82 49.77 -12.36
N PRO A 310 -67.38 49.01 -11.34
CA PRO A 310 -68.27 48.34 -10.42
C PRO A 310 -69.08 49.31 -9.53
N ASP A 311 -68.63 50.57 -9.40
CA ASP A 311 -69.32 51.58 -8.59
C ASP A 311 -70.35 52.39 -9.39
N ASN A 312 -70.34 52.27 -10.72
CA ASN A 312 -71.38 52.84 -11.59
C ASN A 312 -71.72 51.87 -12.74
N PRO A 313 -72.38 50.73 -12.46
CA PRO A 313 -72.83 49.82 -13.50
C PRO A 313 -73.77 50.58 -14.45
N GLU A 314 -73.50 50.53 -15.75
CA GLU A 314 -74.42 51.06 -16.77
C GLU A 314 -75.81 50.48 -16.51
N GLN A 315 -76.76 51.34 -16.14
CA GLN A 315 -78.13 50.93 -15.89
C GLN A 315 -78.75 50.52 -17.22
N ILE A 316 -79.18 49.26 -17.28
CA ILE A 316 -79.93 48.69 -18.39
C ILE A 316 -81.28 49.42 -18.42
N ASP A 317 -81.49 50.23 -19.45
CA ASP A 317 -82.72 50.98 -19.72
C ASP A 317 -83.79 50.00 -20.24
N ASP A 318 -84.44 49.26 -19.32
CA ASP A 318 -85.51 48.30 -19.63
C ASP A 318 -86.88 49.03 -19.74
N ASP A 319 -86.96 50.04 -20.61
CA ASP A 319 -88.21 50.62 -21.06
C ASP A 319 -88.68 49.91 -22.34
N GLU A 320 -89.24 48.68 -22.27
CA GLU A 320 -90.16 48.22 -23.34
C GLU A 320 -91.36 47.38 -22.86
N PRO A 321 -92.55 47.58 -23.50
CA PRO A 321 -93.84 47.54 -22.83
C PRO A 321 -94.83 46.58 -23.51
N TRP A 322 -94.96 45.31 -23.08
CA TRP A 322 -96.07 44.43 -23.55
C TRP A 322 -96.34 43.14 -22.75
N ARG A 323 -96.61 43.25 -21.43
CA ARG A 323 -97.54 42.28 -20.80
C ARG A 323 -98.88 42.95 -20.52
N SER A 324 -99.65 43.17 -21.58
CA SER A 324 -101.12 43.02 -21.76
C SER A 324 -101.55 43.85 -22.95
#